data_AF-A0A843B6V2-F1
#
_entry.id   AF-A0A843B6V2-F1
#
_cell.length_a   1.000
_cell.length_b   1.000
_cell.length_c   1.000
_cell.angle_alpha   90.00
_cell.angle_beta   90.00
_cell.angle_gamma   90.00
#
_symmetry.space_group_name_H-M   'P 1'
#
loop_
_entity.id
_entity.type
_entity.pdbx_description
1 polymer ?
#
loop_
_entity_poly.entity_id
_entity_poly.type
_entity_poly.pdbx_seq_one_letter_code
_entity_poly.pdbx_strand_id
1 'polypeptide(L)'
;MTDTQNRDELVRLAGEQALLSRELRNLNADQQRDLLALRNLPTDMVLKTDWHAKGTTLLDRLRDRQQQMAIGHQRLAELAKLTGIT
;
A
#
# COMPACT_ATOMS: atom_id res chain seq x y z
N MET A 1 18.27 -25.53 -23.00
CA MET A 1 18.63 -24.43 -22.08
C MET A 1 17.46 -23.46 -21.82
N THR A 2 16.36 -23.52 -22.56
CA THR A 2 15.22 -22.58 -22.49
C THR A 2 14.20 -22.86 -21.39
N ASP A 3 14.04 -24.12 -20.96
CA ASP A 3 12.99 -24.52 -20.00
C ASP A 3 13.33 -24.07 -18.56
N THR A 4 14.58 -24.21 -18.16
CA THR A 4 15.07 -23.76 -16.84
C THR A 4 15.08 -22.24 -16.70
N GLN A 5 15.47 -21.49 -17.73
CA GLN A 5 15.42 -20.02 -17.70
C GLN A 5 13.99 -19.48 -17.54
N ASN A 6 13.00 -20.10 -18.19
CA ASN A 6 11.60 -19.73 -18.01
C ASN A 6 11.09 -20.04 -16.61
N ARG A 7 11.50 -21.17 -16.02
CA ARG A 7 11.14 -21.52 -14.65
C ARG A 7 11.73 -20.55 -13.63
N ASP A 8 13.00 -20.21 -13.76
CA ASP A 8 13.68 -19.28 -12.84
C ASP A 8 13.04 -17.88 -12.90
N GLU A 9 12.67 -17.43 -14.11
CA GLU A 9 11.97 -16.16 -14.31
C GLU A 9 10.57 -16.15 -13.68
N LEU A 10 9.80 -17.25 -13.82
CA LEU A 10 8.50 -17.38 -13.16
C LEU A 10 8.61 -17.37 -11.63
N VAL A 11 9.63 -18.05 -11.07
CA VAL A 11 9.89 -18.04 -9.63
C VAL A 11 10.24 -16.63 -9.15
N ARG A 12 11.08 -15.91 -9.92
CA ARG A 12 11.43 -14.51 -9.64
C ARG A 12 10.18 -13.61 -9.61
N LEU A 13 9.34 -13.69 -10.65
CA LEU A 13 8.12 -12.89 -10.77
C LEU A 13 7.09 -13.22 -9.67
N ALA A 14 6.93 -14.49 -9.30
CA ALA A 14 6.08 -14.90 -8.18
C ALA A 14 6.60 -14.35 -6.83
N GLY A 15 7.92 -14.31 -6.66
CA GLY A 15 8.56 -13.66 -5.50
C GLY A 15 8.26 -12.17 -5.43
N GLU A 16 8.36 -11.47 -6.56
CA GLU A 16 8.01 -10.04 -6.66
C GLU A 16 6.54 -9.78 -6.36
N GLN A 17 5.64 -10.62 -6.87
CA GLN A 17 4.21 -10.54 -6.58
C GLN A 17 3.92 -10.73 -5.09
N ALA A 18 4.59 -11.67 -4.42
CA ALA A 18 4.42 -11.92 -2.98
C ALA A 18 4.91 -10.75 -2.13
N LEU A 19 6.05 -10.15 -2.49
CA LEU A 19 6.60 -8.95 -1.83
C LEU A 19 5.66 -7.75 -1.99
N LEU A 20 5.23 -7.46 -3.21
CA LEU A 20 4.30 -6.36 -3.50
C LEU A 20 2.96 -6.54 -2.78
N SER A 21 2.45 -7.79 -2.72
CA SER A 21 1.25 -8.11 -1.96
C SER A 21 1.41 -7.81 -0.47
N ARG A 22 2.59 -8.09 0.10
CA ARG A 22 2.91 -7.79 1.49
C ARG A 22 2.99 -6.28 1.73
N GLU A 23 3.63 -5.54 0.83
CA GLU A 23 3.73 -4.08 0.89
C GLU A 23 2.35 -3.44 0.88
N LEU A 24 1.45 -3.85 -0.03
CA LEU A 24 0.07 -3.37 -0.08
C LEU A 24 -0.70 -3.64 1.23
N ARG A 25 -0.53 -4.81 1.84
CA ARG A 25 -1.15 -5.11 3.14
C ARG A 25 -0.67 -4.19 4.25
N ASN A 26 0.64 -3.93 4.30
CA ASN A 26 1.21 -3.00 5.29
C ASN A 26 0.70 -1.57 5.05
N LEU A 27 0.67 -1.15 3.79
CA LEU A 27 0.21 0.17 3.40
C LEU A 27 -1.26 0.41 3.76
N ASN A 28 -2.11 -0.61 3.55
CA ASN A 28 -3.51 -0.58 3.95
C ASN A 28 -3.65 -0.51 5.49
N ALA A 29 -2.85 -1.27 6.24
CA ALA A 29 -2.86 -1.19 7.71
C ALA A 29 -2.48 0.22 8.22
N ASP A 30 -1.51 0.87 7.58
CA ASP A 30 -1.12 2.24 7.92
C ASP A 30 -2.17 3.27 7.52
N GLN A 31 -2.85 3.07 6.38
CA GLN A 31 -3.99 3.91 6.01
C GLN A 31 -5.12 3.78 7.03
N GLN A 32 -5.43 2.58 7.50
CA GLN A 32 -6.46 2.36 8.53
C GLN A 32 -6.11 3.05 9.84
N ARG A 33 -4.84 3.01 10.26
CA ARG A 33 -4.35 3.75 11.44
C ARG A 33 -4.55 5.25 11.29
N ASP A 34 -4.21 5.82 10.15
CA ASP A 34 -4.36 7.26 9.92
C ASP A 34 -5.84 7.67 9.80
N LEU A 35 -6.71 6.81 9.25
CA LEU A 35 -8.16 7.03 9.27
C LEU A 35 -8.73 7.03 10.70
N LEU A 36 -8.25 6.13 11.56
CA LEU A 36 -8.64 6.11 12.97
C LEU A 36 -8.16 7.37 13.70
N ALA A 37 -6.92 7.82 13.42
CA ALA A 37 -6.40 9.07 13.97
C ALA A 37 -7.22 10.27 13.50
N LEU A 38 -7.60 10.32 12.22
CA LEU A 38 -8.46 11.37 11.66
C LEU A 38 -9.86 11.36 12.30
N ARG A 39 -10.44 10.18 12.52
CA ARG A 39 -11.74 10.03 13.21
C ARG A 39 -11.69 10.55 14.65
N ASN A 40 -10.56 10.37 15.33
CA ASN A 40 -10.36 10.81 16.70
C ASN A 40 -9.87 12.27 16.80
N LEU A 41 -9.55 12.91 15.68
CA LEU A 41 -9.05 14.28 15.63
C LEU A 41 -9.99 15.30 16.32
N PRO A 42 -11.33 15.23 16.22
CA PRO A 42 -12.22 16.16 16.93
C PRO A 42 -12.06 16.11 18.46
N THR A 43 -11.79 14.93 19.03
CA THR A 43 -11.48 14.80 20.46
C THR A 43 -10.16 15.49 20.80
N ASP A 44 -9.16 15.38 19.92
CA ASP A 44 -7.88 16.09 20.05
C ASP A 44 -8.01 17.60 19.86
N MET A 45 -8.96 18.09 19.05
CA MET A 45 -9.23 19.54 18.87
C MET A 45 -9.59 20.23 20.18
N VAL A 46 -10.32 19.53 21.05
CA VAL A 46 -10.73 20.04 22.36
C VAL A 46 -9.54 20.06 23.34
N LEU A 47 -8.55 19.18 23.14
CA LEU A 47 -7.46 18.94 24.09
C LEU A 47 -6.13 19.56 23.68
N LYS A 48 -5.93 19.88 22.40
CA LYS A 48 -4.64 20.29 21.83
C LYS A 48 -4.77 21.41 20.82
N THR A 49 -3.86 22.38 20.90
CA THR A 49 -3.77 23.55 20.00
C THR A 49 -3.23 23.23 18.61
N ASP A 50 -2.61 22.06 18.40
CA ASP A 50 -1.96 21.67 17.14
C ASP A 50 -2.81 20.79 16.22
N TRP A 51 -4.11 20.65 16.53
CA TRP A 51 -5.04 19.77 15.81
C TRP A 51 -5.10 20.06 14.30
N HIS A 52 -4.99 21.32 13.88
CA HIS A 52 -5.06 21.70 12.48
C HIS A 52 -3.86 21.15 11.69
N ALA A 53 -2.65 21.34 12.20
CA ALA A 53 -1.43 20.81 11.58
C ALA A 53 -1.41 19.28 11.56
N LYS A 54 -1.94 18.62 12.60
CA LYS A 54 -2.12 17.17 12.63
C LYS A 54 -3.13 16.69 11.59
N GLY A 55 -4.25 17.40 11.46
CA GLY A 55 -5.30 17.09 10.49
C GLY A 55 -4.78 17.18 9.06
N THR A 56 -4.10 18.27 8.69
CA THR A 56 -3.51 18.41 7.35
C THR A 56 -2.47 17.32 7.07
N THR A 57 -1.57 17.05 8.03
CA THR A 57 -0.57 15.98 7.91
C THR A 57 -1.21 14.60 7.74
N LEU A 58 -2.31 14.30 8.44
CA LEU A 58 -3.05 13.05 8.29
C LEU A 58 -3.67 12.94 6.90
N LEU A 59 -4.29 14.01 6.41
CA LEU A 59 -4.92 14.03 5.08
C LEU A 59 -3.89 13.86 3.96
N ASP A 60 -2.74 14.54 4.04
CA ASP A 60 -1.65 14.37 3.08
C ASP A 60 -1.13 12.93 3.06
N ARG A 61 -0.87 12.35 4.24
CA ARG A 61 -0.46 10.93 4.33
C ARG A 61 -1.52 9.96 3.83
N LEU A 62 -2.81 10.26 3.98
CA LEU A 62 -3.89 9.44 3.45
C LEU A 62 -3.95 9.51 1.92
N ARG A 63 -3.78 10.70 1.33
CA ARG A 63 -3.70 10.89 -0.12
C ARG A 63 -2.53 10.12 -0.72
N ASP A 64 -1.34 10.28 -0.15
CA ASP A 64 -0.14 9.58 -0.61
C ASP A 64 -0.32 8.06 -0.46
N ARG A 65 -0.93 7.66 0.66
CA ARG A 65 -1.52 6.32 0.95
C ARG A 65 -2.25 5.74 -0.25
N GLN A 66 -3.30 6.45 -0.64
CA GLN A 66 -4.20 6.04 -1.72
C GLN A 66 -3.47 5.93 -3.06
N GLN A 67 -2.60 6.88 -3.38
CA GLN A 67 -1.84 6.85 -4.62
C GLN A 67 -0.88 5.66 -4.68
N GLN A 68 -0.16 5.39 -3.60
CA GLN A 68 0.76 4.25 -3.53
C GLN A 68 0.04 2.91 -3.65
N MET A 69 -1.15 2.76 -3.04
CA MET A 69 -1.94 1.54 -3.21
C MET A 69 -2.46 1.40 -4.64
N ALA A 70 -2.93 2.47 -5.28
CA ALA A 70 -3.39 2.42 -6.66
C ALA A 70 -2.27 1.93 -7.60
N ILE A 71 -1.07 2.49 -7.44
CA ILE A 71 0.12 2.06 -8.20
C ILE A 71 0.48 0.61 -7.88
N GLY A 72 0.47 0.21 -6.61
CA GLY A 72 0.80 -1.16 -6.21
C GLY A 72 -0.21 -2.18 -6.75
N HIS A 73 -1.51 -1.87 -6.73
CA HIS A 73 -2.55 -2.72 -7.33
C HIS A 73 -2.38 -2.85 -8.84
N GLN A 74 -2.04 -1.76 -9.54
CA GLN A 74 -1.73 -1.82 -10.97
C GLN A 74 -0.54 -2.75 -11.25
N ARG A 75 0.57 -2.58 -10.52
CA ARG A 75 1.77 -3.43 -10.66
C ARG A 75 1.47 -4.90 -10.33
N LEU A 76 0.63 -5.16 -9.35
CA LEU A 76 0.22 -6.52 -8.99
C LEU A 76 -0.60 -7.17 -10.10
N ALA A 77 -1.51 -6.40 -10.73
CA ALA A 77 -2.26 -6.87 -11.88
C ALA A 77 -1.36 -7.14 -13.11
N GLU A 78 -0.31 -6.34 -13.31
CA GLU A 78 0.70 -6.57 -14.36
C GLU A 78 1.51 -7.85 -14.08
N LEU A 79 1.98 -8.07 -12.85
CA LEU A 79 2.71 -9.28 -12.45
C LEU A 79 1.84 -10.54 -12.54
N ALA A 80 0.56 -10.47 -12.20
CA ALA A 80 -0.37 -11.59 -12.33
C ALA A 80 -0.54 -12.02 -13.80
N LYS A 81 -0.57 -11.07 -14.75
CA LYS A 81 -0.62 -11.38 -16.19
C LYS A 81 0.64 -12.11 -16.67
N LEU A 82 1.81 -11.73 -16.16
CA LEU A 82 3.10 -12.30 -16.56
C LEU A 82 3.32 -13.71 -15.99
N THR A 83 2.78 -13.99 -14.80
CA THR A 83 2.92 -15.28 -14.13
C THR A 83 1.82 -16.28 -14.48
N GLY A 84 0.68 -15.80 -15.02
CA GLY A 84 -0.51 -16.63 -15.26
C GLY A 84 -1.23 -17.05 -13.97
N ILE A 85 -0.86 -16.47 -12.83
CA ILE A 85 -1.45 -16.73 -11.52
C ILE A 85 -2.60 -15.73 -11.34
N THR A 86 -3.82 -16.15 -11.69
CA THR A 86 -5.08 -15.44 -11.40
C THR A 86 -5.81 -16.07 -10.24
#